data_AF-U2P684-F1
#
_entry.id   AF-U2P684-F1
#
_cell.length_a   1.000
_cell.length_b   1.000
_cell.length_c   1.000
_cell.angle_alpha   90.00
_cell.angle_beta   90.00
_cell.angle_gamma   90.00
#
_symmetry.space_group_name_H-M   'P 1'
#
loop_
_entity.id
_entity.type
_entity.pdbx_description
1 polymer ?
#
loop_
_entity_poly.entity_id
_entity_poly.type
_entity_poly.pdbx_seq_one_letter_code
_entity_poly.pdbx_strand_id
1 'polypeptide(L)' 'MLERVSILLFHGENIITLREYCYSIRSWQTELPCGLIDSGETPDQAAVRKLKEETGYDK' A
#
# COMPACT_ATOMS: atom_id res chain seq x y z
N MET A 1 16.22 -0.51 11.72
CA MET A 1 14.91 -1.18 11.87
C MET A 1 14.20 -0.97 10.54
N LEU A 2 13.62 -2.01 9.92
CA LEU A 2 12.86 -1.83 8.68
C LEU A 2 11.44 -1.41 9.05
N GLU A 3 11.06 -0.20 8.67
CA GLU A 3 9.72 0.35 8.93
C GLU A 3 8.87 0.25 7.66
N ARG A 4 7.55 0.09 7.83
CA ARG A 4 6.58 -0.05 6.75
C ARG A 4 5.36 0.81 7.00
N VAL A 5 4.72 1.22 5.92
CA VAL A 5 3.44 1.91 5.92
C VAL A 5 2.38 1.04 5.26
N SER A 6 1.14 1.12 5.76
CA SER A 6 -0.05 0.58 5.11
C SER A 6 -1.04 1.72 4.92
N ILE A 7 -1.64 1.81 3.74
CA ILE A 7 -2.44 2.95 3.31
C ILE A 7 -3.90 2.53 3.22
N LEU A 8 -4.77 3.26 3.92
CA LEU A 8 -6.22 3.08 3.83
C LEU A 8 -6.81 4.19 2.95
N LEU A 9 -6.99 3.92 1.67
CA LEU A 9 -7.53 4.90 0.71
C LEU A 9 -9.06 4.83 0.65
N PHE A 10 -9.71 5.96 0.94
CA PHE A 10 -11.15 6.14 0.77
C PHE A 10 -11.47 6.75 -0.60
N HIS A 11 -12.40 6.13 -1.33
CA HIS A 11 -12.97 6.65 -2.56
C HIS A 11 -14.50 6.72 -2.42
N GLY A 12 -14.97 7.86 -1.90
CA GLY A 12 -16.36 8.00 -1.45
C GLY A 12 -16.61 7.11 -0.23
N GLU A 13 -17.61 6.25 -0.30
CA GLU A 13 -17.94 5.27 0.75
C GLU A 13 -17.14 3.96 0.63
N ASN A 14 -16.32 3.84 -0.41
CA ASN A 14 -15.56 2.62 -0.70
C ASN A 14 -14.10 2.74 -0.22
N ILE A 15 -13.49 1.60 0.06
CA ILE A 15 -12.06 1.48 0.31
C ILE A 15 -11.42 0.80 -0.90
N ILE A 16 -10.32 1.36 -1.38
CA ILE A 16 -9.53 0.75 -2.46
C ILE A 16 -8.54 -0.23 -1.85
N THR A 17 -8.59 -1.46 -2.34
CA THR A 17 -7.72 -2.58 -1.93
C THR A 17 -7.03 -3.18 -3.15
N LEU A 18 -5.89 -3.82 -2.92
CA LEU A 18 -5.18 -4.63 -3.89
C LEU A 18 -5.68 -6.08 -3.84
N ARG A 19 -5.60 -6.77 -4.98
CA ARG A 19 -5.84 -8.20 -5.06
C ARG A 19 -4.56 -8.89 -5.52
N GLU A 20 -3.85 -9.49 -4.59
CA GLU A 20 -2.51 -10.06 -4.82
C GLU A 20 -2.48 -11.56 -4.58
N TYR A 21 -1.65 -12.28 -5.32
CA TYR A 21 -1.48 -13.72 -5.10
C TYR A 21 -0.36 -13.97 -4.11
N CYS A 22 -0.71 -14.37 -2.89
CA CYS A 22 0.26 -14.72 -1.87
C CYS A 22 0.80 -16.13 -2.11
N TYR A 23 2.04 -16.24 -2.59
CA TYR A 23 2.67 -17.55 -2.88
C TYR A 23 2.78 -18.46 -1.65
N SER A 24 3.01 -17.91 -0.46
CA SER A 24 3.11 -18.68 0.79
C SER A 24 1.80 -19.38 1.15
N ILE A 25 0.67 -18.72 0.90
CA ILE A 25 -0.69 -19.22 1.22
C ILE A 25 -1.36 -19.83 -0.03
N ARG A 26 -0.72 -19.70 -1.20
CA ARG A 26 -1.19 -20.19 -2.52
C ARG A 26 -2.62 -19.76 -2.85
N SER A 27 -2.94 -18.50 -2.59
CA SER A 27 -4.28 -17.96 -2.80
C SER A 27 -4.26 -16.45 -3.02
N TRP A 28 -5.31 -15.95 -3.67
CA TRP A 28 -5.55 -14.52 -3.85
C TRP A 28 -5.99 -13.89 -2.53
N GLN A 29 -5.28 -12.88 -2.08
CA GLN A 29 -5.55 -12.09 -0.89
C GLN A 29 -6.07 -10.71 -1.26
N THR A 30 -6.84 -10.12 -0.36
CA THR A 30 -7.24 -8.72 -0.44
C THR A 30 -6.40 -7.96 0.57
N GLU A 31 -5.58 -7.03 0.09
CA GLU A 31 -4.61 -6.32 0.92
C GLU A 31 -4.74 -4.80 0.74
N LEU A 32 -4.28 -4.05 1.74
CA LEU A 32 -4.13 -2.62 1.62
C LEU A 32 -2.83 -2.32 0.86
N PRO A 33 -2.78 -1.26 0.02
CA PRO A 33 -1.52 -0.77 -0.51
C PRO A 33 -0.54 -0.53 0.64
N CYS A 34 0.66 -1.08 0.53
CA CYS A 34 1.64 -1.00 1.60
C CYS A 34 3.05 -1.05 1.03
N GLY A 35 4.03 -0.62 1.82
CA GLY A 35 5.41 -0.62 1.37
C GLY A 35 6.42 -0.31 2.48
N LEU A 36 7.69 -0.55 2.16
CA LEU A 36 8.82 -0.14 2.99
C LEU A 36 8.99 1.38 2.91
N ILE A 37 9.38 1.96 4.05
CA ILE A 37 9.82 3.36 4.12
C ILE A 37 11.29 3.38 3.69
N ASP A 38 11.62 4.20 2.69
CA ASP A 38 13.00 4.33 2.23
C ASP A 38 13.83 5.19 3.18
N SER A 39 15.16 5.04 3.14
CA SER A 39 16.04 5.78 4.05
C SER A 39 15.93 7.29 3.83
N GLY A 40 15.59 8.03 4.89
CA GLY A 40 15.39 9.48 4.84
C GLY A 40 13.98 9.91 4.41
N GLU A 41 13.09 8.96 4.14
CA GLU A 41 11.68 9.21 3.82
C GLU A 41 10.83 9.28 5.11
N THR A 42 9.88 10.21 5.16
CA THR A 42 8.85 10.21 6.22
C THR A 42 7.76 9.19 5.91
N PRO A 43 7.02 8.68 6.93
CA PRO A 43 5.90 7.78 6.69
C PRO A 43 4.87 8.33 5.69
N ASP A 44 4.55 9.63 5.74
CA ASP A 44 3.61 10.26 4.81
C ASP A 44 4.12 10.28 3.36
N GLN A 45 5.41 10.57 3.16
CA GLN A 45 6.04 10.53 1.83
C GLN A 45 6.02 9.11 1.26
N ALA A 46 6.38 8.13 2.09
CA ALA A 46 6.34 6.71 1.72
C ALA A 46 4.92 6.28 1.36
N ALA A 47 3.92 6.72 2.13
CA ALA A 47 2.51 6.40 1.89
C ALA A 47 2.03 6.92 0.53
N VAL A 48 2.27 8.19 0.19
CA VAL A 48 1.86 8.79 -1.09
C VAL A 48 2.57 8.12 -2.26
N ARG A 49 3.88 7.89 -2.13
CA ARG A 49 4.68 7.24 -3.17
C ARG A 49 4.21 5.81 -3.42
N LYS A 50 4.04 5.01 -2.37
CA LYS A 50 3.60 3.61 -2.48
C LYS A 50 2.18 3.49 -3.00
N LEU A 51 1.28 4.38 -2.58
CA LEU A 51 -0.08 4.43 -3.14
C LEU A 51 -0.03 4.59 -4.67
N LYS A 52 0.79 5.52 -5.16
CA LYS A 52 0.96 5.76 -6.60
C LYS A 52 1.59 4.57 -7.33
N GLU A 53 2.63 3.97 -6.77
CA GLU A 53 3.32 2.80 -7.35
C GLU A 53 2.37 1.59 -7.52
N GLU A 54 1.57 1.29 -6.49
CA GLU A 54 0.73 0.08 -6.46
C GLU A 54 -0.65 0.25 -7.12
N THR A 55 -1.23 1.45 -7.02
CA THR A 55 -2.63 1.69 -7.45
C THR A 55 -2.76 2.71 -8.58
N GLY A 56 -1.71 3.49 -8.85
CA GLY A 56 -1.75 4.62 -9.80
C GLY A 56 -2.44 5.88 -9.27
N TYR A 57 -2.97 5.89 -8.03
CA TYR A 57 -3.60 7.07 -7.42
C TYR A 57 -2.55 8.04 -6.86
N ASP A 58 -2.81 9.33 -7.01
CA ASP A 58 -1.89 10.41 -6.62
C ASP A 58 -2.53 11.51 -5.75
N LYS A 59 -3.71 11.22 -5.17
CA LYS A 59 -4.50 12.17 -4.36
C LYS A 59 -4.42 11.91 -2.87
#